data_AF-A0A5D2L9F4-F1
#
_entry.id   AF-A0A5D2L9F4-F1
#
_cell.length_a   1.000
_cell.length_b   1.000
_cell.length_c   1.000
_cell.angle_alpha   90.00
_cell.angle_beta   90.00
_cell.angle_gamma   90.00
#
_symmetry.space_group_name_H-M   'P 1'
#
loop_
_entity.id
_entity.type
_entity.pdbx_description
1 polymer ?
#
loop_
_entity_poly.entity_id
_entity_poly.type
_entity_poly.pdbx_seq_one_letter_code
_entity_poly.pdbx_strand_id
1 'polypeptide(L)'
;MARKAAETVFQSIGLGYDLTVDLKLKFCKKASNLITIADHDRVRDVAVPGGVLVRNVPKYIKCDKGERMRFASDVLSFQQMSEQFNQEMSLSGKIPSGHFNVAFEFTTGWQKDAANTKTLAFDGVFITLYNVALEKSQVMLCDHVKQAVPSSWDPPALTKFIETYGTHIIVGVKMGGKDVVYMKQMHSSGLQPIELQQKLKELANKMLLEETQHKTNYDKLNKSEKIFKEHGLASMDMFQTSSYSEVEDIKFICKRKGGKLNSNLSHSEWCQTVQSEPDVISMSFIPITSLLSGVNGSGYLTHAINLYLRYKPSIDELHQFLEFQLPKQWAPVFGELALGPQKKQQNSASLQFSFMGPKLYVNTTPVYVDKKPVTGLRLYLEGKRGNRLAIHLQHLSSLPKAFQLEDGPSVSVSDPLSERKYYEKVQWKSCSHVCTAPVEVDDDVSIVTGAHFEVGVYGLKKVLLLRLHFSKLIGAKAIKRPEWDGSPGLAQKSGIISTFISTRFTGAQKHAPQPANVNINSALYPGGPPMPSQPPKVLQFVDTTEMSRGPQDLPGYWVVSGARLIVEKGKISLKVKYSLLTMILPD
;
A
#
# COMPACT_ATOMS: atom_id res chain seq x y z
N MET A 1 -8.69 2.51 -38.37
CA MET A 1 -8.36 2.64 -36.93
C MET A 1 -7.59 3.92 -36.63
N ALA A 2 -6.50 4.24 -37.36
CA ALA A 2 -5.69 5.44 -37.14
C ALA A 2 -6.48 6.77 -37.05
N ARG A 3 -7.48 7.00 -37.91
CA ARG A 3 -8.33 8.21 -37.86
C ARG A 3 -9.09 8.35 -36.54
N LYS A 4 -9.80 7.30 -36.13
CA LYS A 4 -10.56 7.28 -34.87
C LYS A 4 -9.63 7.46 -33.67
N ALA A 5 -8.46 6.84 -33.70
CA ALA A 5 -7.45 7.02 -32.66
C ALA A 5 -6.98 8.49 -32.57
N ALA A 6 -6.67 9.12 -33.71
CA ALA A 6 -6.30 10.52 -33.75
C ALA A 6 -7.41 11.44 -33.20
N GLU A 7 -8.65 11.29 -33.67
CA GLU A 7 -9.80 12.06 -33.17
C GLU A 7 -9.99 11.88 -31.65
N THR A 8 -9.87 10.65 -31.15
CA THR A 8 -9.98 10.34 -29.71
C THR A 8 -8.87 11.01 -28.89
N VAL A 9 -7.67 11.16 -29.44
CA VAL A 9 -6.53 11.82 -28.77
C VAL A 9 -6.77 13.32 -28.62
N PHE A 10 -7.26 14.00 -29.66
CA PHE A 10 -7.58 15.43 -29.54
C PHE A 10 -8.73 15.66 -28.55
N GLN A 11 -9.73 14.76 -28.54
CA GLN A 11 -10.86 14.82 -27.60
C GLN A 11 -10.47 14.46 -26.16
N SER A 12 -9.34 13.80 -25.92
CA SER A 12 -8.93 13.42 -24.57
C SER A 12 -8.24 14.55 -23.80
N ILE A 13 -7.72 15.57 -24.50
CA ILE A 13 -7.12 16.74 -23.86
C ILE A 13 -8.19 17.47 -23.04
N GLY A 14 -7.90 17.67 -21.75
CA GLY A 14 -8.81 18.27 -20.79
C GLY A 14 -9.77 17.29 -20.10
N LEU A 15 -9.72 15.99 -20.44
CA LEU A 15 -10.44 14.97 -19.70
C LEU A 15 -9.71 14.54 -18.43
N GLY A 16 -10.49 14.00 -17.50
CA GLY A 16 -9.98 13.38 -16.29
C GLY A 16 -9.28 12.05 -16.54
N TYR A 17 -8.35 11.71 -15.66
CA TYR A 17 -7.60 10.46 -15.70
C TYR A 17 -7.28 9.97 -14.29
N ASP A 18 -7.26 8.65 -14.14
CA ASP A 18 -6.85 7.98 -12.92
C ASP A 18 -5.39 7.53 -13.04
N LEU A 19 -4.48 8.16 -12.30
CA LEU A 19 -3.06 7.85 -12.34
C LEU A 19 -2.72 6.49 -11.71
N THR A 20 -3.67 5.79 -11.09
CA THR A 20 -3.45 4.45 -10.53
C THR A 20 -3.45 3.34 -11.60
N VAL A 21 -3.93 3.63 -12.82
CA VAL A 21 -3.99 2.70 -13.95
C VAL A 21 -2.91 2.98 -15.01
N ASP A 22 -2.72 2.05 -15.95
CA ASP A 22 -1.80 2.21 -17.08
C ASP A 22 -2.29 3.31 -18.06
N LEU A 23 -1.43 3.79 -18.94
CA LEU A 23 -1.73 4.86 -19.92
C LEU A 23 -2.49 4.30 -21.13
N LYS A 24 -3.82 4.37 -21.14
CA LYS A 24 -4.67 3.96 -22.27
C LYS A 24 -5.86 4.91 -22.42
N LEU A 25 -6.19 5.29 -23.66
CA LEU A 25 -7.33 6.19 -23.94
C LEU A 25 -8.68 5.66 -23.43
N LYS A 26 -8.81 4.34 -23.29
CA LYS A 26 -10.03 3.73 -22.74
C LYS A 26 -10.28 4.07 -21.27
N PHE A 27 -9.25 4.46 -20.53
CA PHE A 27 -9.35 4.83 -19.12
C PHE A 27 -9.57 6.33 -18.89
N CYS A 28 -9.66 7.13 -19.96
CA CYS A 28 -10.06 8.53 -19.84
C CYS A 28 -11.47 8.63 -19.24
N LYS A 29 -11.65 9.54 -18.28
CA LYS A 29 -12.94 9.85 -17.67
C LYS A 29 -13.76 10.67 -18.67
N LYS A 30 -14.78 10.05 -19.25
CA LYS A 30 -15.60 10.64 -20.33
C LYS A 30 -16.84 11.39 -19.84
N ALA A 31 -16.97 11.59 -18.52
CA ALA A 31 -18.14 12.25 -17.94
C ALA A 31 -18.27 13.71 -18.42
N SER A 32 -17.17 14.46 -18.44
CA SER A 32 -17.13 15.84 -18.95
C SER A 32 -15.69 16.33 -19.16
N ASN A 33 -15.54 17.42 -19.90
CA ASN A 33 -14.31 18.19 -19.91
C ASN A 33 -14.12 18.88 -18.55
N LEU A 34 -12.92 18.76 -17.99
CA LEU A 34 -12.62 19.32 -16.66
C LEU A 34 -12.12 20.76 -16.73
N ILE A 35 -11.65 21.18 -17.89
CA ILE A 35 -11.02 22.47 -18.10
C ILE A 35 -11.72 23.27 -19.19
N THR A 36 -11.71 24.58 -19.02
CA THR A 36 -12.05 25.52 -20.09
C THR A 36 -10.76 25.99 -20.75
N ILE A 37 -10.72 25.89 -22.08
CA ILE A 37 -9.63 26.40 -22.91
C ILE A 37 -10.05 27.78 -23.42
N ALA A 38 -9.21 28.79 -23.21
CA ALA A 38 -9.46 30.14 -23.73
C ALA A 38 -9.62 30.12 -25.26
N ASP A 39 -10.41 31.05 -25.81
CA ASP A 39 -10.75 31.12 -27.25
C ASP A 39 -11.18 29.77 -27.86
N HIS A 40 -12.02 28.98 -27.17
CA HIS A 40 -12.50 27.68 -27.69
C HIS A 40 -13.14 27.80 -29.08
N ASP A 41 -13.71 28.96 -29.41
CA ASP A 41 -14.32 29.25 -30.72
C ASP A 41 -13.29 29.35 -31.87
N ARG A 42 -12.01 29.57 -31.54
CA ARG A 42 -10.92 29.60 -32.51
C ARG A 42 -10.41 28.20 -32.78
N VAL A 43 -11.02 27.55 -33.76
CA VAL A 43 -10.67 26.20 -34.20
C VAL A 43 -9.89 26.19 -35.51
N ARG A 44 -9.11 25.13 -35.74
CA ARG A 44 -8.41 24.85 -37.00
C ARG A 44 -8.43 23.36 -37.32
N ASP A 45 -8.21 23.02 -38.58
CA ASP A 45 -7.95 21.65 -38.99
C ASP A 45 -6.46 21.31 -38.80
N VAL A 46 -6.18 20.12 -38.27
CA VAL A 46 -4.82 19.64 -38.00
C VAL A 46 -4.58 18.33 -38.73
N ALA A 47 -3.56 18.30 -39.59
CA ALA A 47 -3.12 17.09 -40.25
C ALA A 47 -2.14 16.33 -39.35
N VAL A 48 -2.42 15.07 -39.06
CA VAL A 48 -1.50 14.16 -38.35
C VAL A 48 -0.83 13.20 -39.33
N PRO A 49 0.37 12.67 -38.99
CA PRO A 49 1.05 11.66 -39.79
C PRO A 49 0.14 10.48 -40.16
N GLY A 50 0.23 10.03 -41.42
CA GLY A 50 -0.69 9.03 -41.98
C GLY A 50 -1.86 9.63 -42.78
N GLY A 51 -1.84 10.93 -43.07
CA GLY A 51 -2.82 11.59 -43.95
C GLY A 51 -4.19 11.84 -43.32
N VAL A 52 -4.28 11.73 -41.99
CA VAL A 52 -5.52 11.96 -41.26
C VAL A 52 -5.67 13.45 -40.95
N LEU A 53 -6.80 14.03 -41.34
CA LEU A 53 -7.17 15.40 -41.01
C LEU A 53 -8.17 15.39 -39.84
N VAL A 54 -7.78 15.96 -38.71
CA VAL A 54 -8.66 16.17 -37.56
C VAL A 54 -9.22 17.58 -37.63
N ARG A 55 -10.55 17.69 -37.64
CA ARG A 55 -11.25 18.95 -37.82
C ARG A 55 -11.58 19.63 -36.50
N ASN A 56 -11.78 20.94 -36.55
CA ASN A 56 -12.28 21.76 -35.44
C ASN A 56 -11.45 21.64 -34.14
N VAL A 57 -10.12 21.57 -34.26
CA VAL A 57 -9.22 21.50 -33.11
C VAL A 57 -9.01 22.91 -32.53
N PRO A 58 -9.23 23.12 -31.21
CA PRO A 58 -8.93 24.38 -30.55
C PRO A 58 -7.49 24.84 -30.79
N LYS A 59 -7.28 26.12 -31.06
CA LYS A 59 -5.98 26.70 -31.45
C LYS A 59 -4.83 26.37 -30.47
N TYR A 60 -5.13 26.27 -29.18
CA TYR A 60 -4.15 26.00 -28.13
C TYR A 60 -3.75 24.52 -28.00
N ILE A 61 -4.43 23.61 -28.70
CA ILE A 61 -3.99 22.22 -28.79
C ILE A 61 -3.03 22.09 -29.99
N LYS A 62 -1.73 21.97 -29.68
CA LYS A 62 -0.67 21.80 -30.67
C LYS A 62 -0.49 20.33 -31.01
N CYS A 63 -0.06 20.09 -32.25
CA CYS A 63 0.32 18.78 -32.73
C CYS A 63 1.72 18.87 -33.33
N ASP A 64 2.71 18.39 -32.58
CA ASP A 64 4.09 18.40 -33.01
C ASP A 64 4.44 17.08 -33.71
N LYS A 65 5.38 17.14 -34.65
CA LYS A 65 5.94 15.93 -35.27
C LYS A 65 6.68 15.12 -34.21
N GLY A 66 6.51 13.82 -34.25
CA GLY A 66 7.23 12.91 -33.37
C GLY A 66 8.62 12.56 -33.89
N GLU A 67 9.34 11.80 -33.08
CA GLU A 67 10.68 11.30 -33.36
C GLU A 67 10.78 9.81 -33.03
N ARG A 68 11.78 9.14 -33.62
CA ARG A 68 12.19 7.79 -33.24
C ARG A 68 13.48 7.87 -32.47
N MET A 69 13.48 7.33 -31.26
CA MET A 69 14.64 7.35 -30.36
C MET A 69 14.79 5.99 -29.68
N ARG A 70 16.05 5.54 -29.51
CA ARG A 70 16.38 4.50 -28.54
C ARG A 70 16.77 5.18 -27.24
N PHE A 71 16.18 4.73 -26.15
CA PHE A 71 16.45 5.27 -24.83
C PHE A 71 16.79 4.13 -23.87
N ALA A 72 17.88 4.31 -23.13
CA ALA A 72 18.31 3.41 -22.08
C ALA A 72 18.45 4.21 -20.79
N SER A 73 17.86 3.70 -19.71
CA SER A 73 18.01 4.29 -18.39
C SER A 73 19.32 3.87 -17.73
N ASP A 74 19.73 4.63 -16.73
CA ASP A 74 20.69 4.15 -15.74
C ASP A 74 20.08 3.04 -14.89
N VAL A 75 20.93 2.35 -14.12
CA VAL A 75 20.50 1.38 -13.09
C VAL A 75 20.14 2.17 -11.83
N LEU A 76 18.84 2.32 -11.57
CA LEU A 76 18.32 3.19 -10.53
C LEU A 76 17.67 2.40 -9.40
N SER A 77 17.60 3.01 -8.20
CA SER A 77 16.75 2.49 -7.14
C SER A 77 15.26 2.58 -7.51
N PHE A 78 14.41 1.81 -6.82
CA PHE A 78 12.96 1.84 -7.02
C PHE A 78 12.38 3.28 -6.98
N GLN A 79 12.83 4.09 -6.00
CA GLN A 79 12.33 5.46 -5.83
C GLN A 79 12.76 6.39 -6.96
N GLN A 80 14.03 6.31 -7.38
CA GLN A 80 14.56 7.14 -8.48
C GLN A 80 13.89 6.78 -9.80
N MET A 81 13.68 5.49 -10.08
CA MET A 81 12.98 5.06 -11.29
C MET A 81 11.50 5.50 -11.28
N SER A 82 10.82 5.39 -10.13
CA SER A 82 9.45 5.90 -9.99
C SER A 82 9.37 7.42 -10.23
N GLU A 83 10.35 8.17 -9.73
CA GLU A 83 10.43 9.61 -9.93
C GLU A 83 10.68 9.96 -11.41
N GLN A 84 11.58 9.23 -12.09
CA GLN A 84 11.82 9.38 -13.53
C GLN A 84 10.53 9.17 -14.34
N PHE A 85 9.79 8.09 -14.08
CA PHE A 85 8.52 7.81 -14.74
C PHE A 85 7.48 8.92 -14.52
N ASN A 86 7.44 9.49 -13.32
CA ASN A 86 6.53 10.60 -13.02
C ASN A 86 6.94 11.89 -13.77
N GLN A 87 8.24 12.19 -13.83
CA GLN A 87 8.76 13.34 -14.57
C GLN A 87 8.46 13.24 -16.07
N GLU A 88 8.57 12.05 -16.66
CA GLU A 88 8.19 11.80 -18.07
C GLU A 88 6.71 12.13 -18.35
N MET A 89 5.86 12.05 -17.33
CA MET A 89 4.44 12.41 -17.40
C MET A 89 4.14 13.85 -16.95
N SER A 90 5.16 14.70 -16.79
CA SER A 90 5.08 16.07 -16.25
C SER A 90 4.58 16.17 -14.81
N LEU A 91 4.84 15.13 -14.01
CA LEU A 91 4.48 15.06 -12.60
C LEU A 91 5.72 15.11 -11.70
N SER A 92 5.53 15.56 -10.47
CA SER A 92 6.56 15.55 -9.42
C SER A 92 6.29 14.47 -8.38
N GLY A 93 7.33 14.11 -7.62
CA GLY A 93 7.22 13.18 -6.51
C GLY A 93 7.54 11.72 -6.86
N LYS A 94 7.57 10.91 -5.80
CA LYS A 94 8.15 9.55 -5.81
C LYS A 94 7.12 8.44 -5.64
N ILE A 95 5.82 8.79 -5.65
CA ILE A 95 4.75 7.80 -5.54
C ILE A 95 4.64 7.07 -6.88
N PRO A 96 4.73 5.73 -6.90
CA PRO A 96 4.63 4.96 -8.14
C PRO A 96 3.29 5.17 -8.83
N SER A 97 3.32 5.48 -10.12
CA SER A 97 2.13 5.55 -10.97
C SER A 97 1.67 4.16 -11.42
N GLY A 98 0.43 4.05 -11.88
CA GLY A 98 -0.07 2.84 -12.55
C GLY A 98 0.77 2.45 -13.77
N HIS A 99 1.26 3.45 -14.51
CA HIS A 99 2.17 3.23 -15.62
C HIS A 99 3.48 2.54 -15.20
N PHE A 100 4.11 3.03 -14.14
CA PHE A 100 5.32 2.43 -13.57
C PHE A 100 5.04 1.00 -13.08
N ASN A 101 3.93 0.80 -12.36
CA ASN A 101 3.54 -0.52 -11.85
C ASN A 101 3.32 -1.51 -12.99
N VAL A 102 2.70 -1.09 -14.09
CA VAL A 102 2.50 -1.96 -15.24
C VAL A 102 3.80 -2.21 -16.00
N ALA A 103 4.67 -1.21 -16.18
CA ALA A 103 5.97 -1.38 -16.85
C ALA A 103 6.82 -2.46 -16.17
N PHE A 104 6.89 -2.39 -14.84
CA PHE A 104 7.60 -3.34 -14.01
C PHE A 104 6.63 -4.27 -13.26
N GLU A 105 5.53 -4.75 -13.83
CA GLU A 105 4.64 -5.80 -13.26
C GLU A 105 4.57 -5.86 -11.71
N PHE A 106 4.27 -4.74 -11.06
CA PHE A 106 4.16 -4.62 -9.61
C PHE A 106 2.69 -4.71 -9.21
N THR A 107 2.38 -5.59 -8.25
CA THR A 107 1.01 -5.92 -7.86
C THR A 107 0.82 -6.07 -6.34
N THR A 108 1.89 -6.06 -5.53
CA THR A 108 1.82 -6.48 -4.12
C THR A 108 1.72 -5.33 -3.12
N GLY A 109 1.55 -4.10 -3.62
CA GLY A 109 1.58 -2.86 -2.85
C GLY A 109 2.98 -2.27 -2.85
N TRP A 110 3.08 -0.97 -3.16
CA TRP A 110 4.36 -0.40 -3.59
C TRP A 110 5.46 -0.47 -2.52
N GLN A 111 5.12 -0.48 -1.23
CA GLN A 111 6.07 -0.60 -0.13
C GLN A 111 6.74 -1.98 -0.13
N LYS A 112 5.95 -3.04 -0.36
CA LYS A 112 6.44 -4.42 -0.45
C LYS A 112 7.24 -4.62 -1.73
N ASP A 113 6.73 -4.09 -2.84
CA ASP A 113 7.44 -4.12 -4.12
C ASP A 113 8.79 -3.39 -4.03
N ALA A 114 8.82 -2.21 -3.39
CA ALA A 114 10.05 -1.45 -3.15
C ALA A 114 11.01 -2.20 -2.20
N ALA A 115 10.49 -2.80 -1.13
CA ALA A 115 11.28 -3.56 -0.16
C ALA A 115 11.97 -4.80 -0.75
N ASN A 116 11.38 -5.40 -1.79
CA ASN A 116 11.94 -6.58 -2.47
C ASN A 116 12.86 -6.20 -3.65
N THR A 117 12.80 -4.97 -4.13
CA THR A 117 13.49 -4.52 -5.35
C THR A 117 14.75 -3.72 -5.01
N LYS A 118 15.91 -4.23 -5.45
CA LYS A 118 17.21 -3.56 -5.30
C LYS A 118 17.41 -2.45 -6.32
N THR A 119 17.31 -2.79 -7.61
CA THR A 119 17.49 -1.85 -8.73
C THR A 119 16.55 -2.16 -9.89
N LEU A 120 16.30 -1.13 -10.70
CA LEU A 120 15.48 -1.15 -11.90
C LEU A 120 16.24 -0.48 -13.05
N ALA A 121 16.03 -0.97 -14.27
CA ALA A 121 16.52 -0.34 -15.49
C ALA A 121 15.64 -0.70 -16.68
N PHE A 122 15.73 0.06 -17.78
CA PHE A 122 15.11 -0.30 -19.05
C PHE A 122 15.91 0.18 -20.26
N ASP A 123 15.77 -0.53 -21.38
CA ASP A 123 16.33 -0.16 -22.69
C ASP A 123 15.30 -0.49 -23.77
N GLY A 124 14.99 0.47 -24.63
CA GLY A 124 13.96 0.28 -25.64
C GLY A 124 13.92 1.35 -26.70
N VAL A 125 13.16 1.06 -27.76
CA VAL A 125 12.90 1.97 -28.86
C VAL A 125 11.51 2.57 -28.71
N PHE A 126 11.44 3.90 -28.83
CA PHE A 126 10.23 4.70 -28.78
C PHE A 126 10.06 5.37 -30.14
N ILE A 127 8.95 5.09 -30.80
CA ILE A 127 8.57 5.68 -32.09
C ILE A 127 7.38 6.59 -31.79
N THR A 128 7.64 7.88 -31.61
CA THR A 128 6.58 8.89 -31.55
C THR A 128 6.27 9.29 -32.98
N LEU A 129 5.02 9.13 -33.41
CA LEU A 129 4.57 9.63 -34.71
C LEU A 129 4.20 11.11 -34.59
N TYR A 130 3.41 11.45 -33.58
CA TYR A 130 2.99 12.81 -33.27
C TYR A 130 2.71 12.97 -31.78
N ASN A 131 2.84 14.21 -31.32
CA ASN A 131 2.56 14.61 -29.94
C ASN A 131 1.47 15.67 -29.94
N VAL A 132 0.33 15.36 -29.29
CA VAL A 132 -0.75 16.32 -29.10
C VAL A 132 -0.61 16.89 -27.69
N ALA A 133 -0.47 18.20 -27.56
CA ALA A 133 -0.28 18.85 -26.26
C ALA A 133 -1.01 20.18 -26.18
N LEU A 134 -1.58 20.46 -25.01
CA LEU A 134 -2.10 21.77 -24.68
C LEU A 134 -0.93 22.73 -24.46
N GLU A 135 -0.93 23.84 -25.19
CA GLU A 135 0.03 24.92 -24.99
C GLU A 135 -0.12 25.50 -23.57
N LYS A 136 1.02 25.76 -22.90
CA LYS A 136 1.06 26.35 -21.55
C LYS A 136 0.32 27.68 -21.55
N SER A 137 -0.95 27.63 -21.17
CA SER A 137 -1.90 28.72 -21.11
C SER A 137 -2.56 28.72 -19.73
N GLN A 138 -3.23 29.79 -19.34
CA GLN A 138 -4.01 29.82 -18.10
C GLN A 138 -5.21 28.90 -18.24
N VAL A 139 -5.06 27.65 -17.82
CA VAL A 139 -6.12 26.65 -17.80
C VAL A 139 -6.93 26.83 -16.54
N MET A 140 -8.25 26.93 -16.69
CA MET A 140 -9.18 27.04 -15.57
C MET A 140 -10.06 25.81 -15.47
N LEU A 141 -10.29 25.33 -14.25
CA LEU A 141 -11.24 24.25 -14.00
C LEU A 141 -12.67 24.74 -14.27
N CYS A 142 -13.49 23.90 -14.90
CA CYS A 142 -14.90 24.18 -15.15
C CYS A 142 -15.68 24.32 -13.83
N ASP A 143 -16.70 25.17 -13.82
CA ASP A 143 -17.43 25.50 -12.58
C ASP A 143 -18.21 24.30 -12.01
N HIS A 144 -18.72 23.40 -12.86
CA HIS A 144 -19.40 22.18 -12.40
C HIS A 144 -18.45 21.26 -11.62
N VAL A 145 -17.16 21.23 -11.98
CA VAL A 145 -16.16 20.43 -11.25
C VAL A 145 -15.84 21.08 -9.91
N LYS A 146 -15.71 22.41 -9.85
CA LYS A 146 -15.52 23.15 -8.60
C LYS A 146 -16.68 22.94 -7.63
N GLN A 147 -17.91 22.99 -8.15
CA GLN A 147 -19.14 22.78 -7.38
C GLN A 147 -19.27 21.33 -6.87
N ALA A 148 -18.67 20.36 -7.55
CA ALA A 148 -18.68 18.97 -7.14
C ALA A 148 -17.68 18.64 -6.01
N VAL A 149 -16.80 19.58 -5.64
CA VAL A 149 -15.82 19.37 -4.55
C VAL A 149 -16.55 19.32 -3.20
N PRO A 150 -16.41 18.23 -2.42
CA PRO A 150 -17.04 18.14 -1.11
C PRO A 150 -16.48 19.18 -0.13
N SER A 151 -17.37 19.85 0.61
CA SER A 151 -17.01 20.89 1.60
C SER A 151 -16.49 20.35 2.93
N SER A 152 -16.62 19.04 3.17
CA SER A 152 -16.20 18.34 4.40
C SER A 152 -15.55 17.00 4.07
N TRP A 153 -14.95 16.34 5.06
CA TRP A 153 -14.52 14.95 4.93
C TRP A 153 -15.72 14.01 4.85
N ASP A 154 -16.22 13.79 3.63
CA ASP A 154 -17.31 12.88 3.33
C ASP A 154 -16.87 11.77 2.37
N PRO A 155 -16.49 10.59 2.89
CA PRO A 155 -15.90 9.51 2.10
C PRO A 155 -16.71 9.08 0.86
N PRO A 156 -18.05 8.93 0.90
CA PRO A 156 -18.81 8.58 -0.29
C PRO A 156 -18.73 9.67 -1.38
N ALA A 157 -18.86 10.95 -1.01
CA ALA A 157 -18.77 12.06 -1.96
C ALA A 157 -17.36 12.22 -2.55
N LEU A 158 -16.32 12.02 -1.73
CA LEU A 158 -14.92 12.04 -2.17
C LEU A 158 -14.62 10.90 -3.15
N THR A 159 -15.08 9.69 -2.84
CA THR A 159 -14.96 8.53 -3.74
C THR A 159 -15.67 8.78 -5.06
N LYS A 160 -16.92 9.26 -5.02
CA LYS A 160 -17.68 9.60 -6.22
C LYS A 160 -16.98 10.65 -7.07
N PHE A 161 -16.35 11.65 -6.47
CA PHE A 161 -15.56 12.65 -7.19
C PHE A 161 -14.38 11.99 -7.94
N ILE A 162 -13.58 11.18 -7.24
CA ILE A 162 -12.41 10.49 -7.83
C ILE A 162 -12.84 9.52 -8.93
N GLU A 163 -13.95 8.80 -8.72
CA GLU A 163 -14.51 7.89 -9.71
C GLU A 163 -14.96 8.64 -10.98
N THR A 164 -15.65 9.78 -10.81
CA THR A 164 -16.23 10.58 -11.91
C THR A 164 -15.18 11.35 -12.69
N TYR A 165 -14.30 12.07 -11.99
CA TYR A 165 -13.36 13.02 -12.60
C TYR A 165 -11.91 12.52 -12.63
N GLY A 166 -11.59 11.46 -11.90
CA GLY A 166 -10.21 10.97 -11.77
C GLY A 166 -9.39 11.80 -10.78
N THR A 167 -8.07 11.70 -10.91
CA THR A 167 -7.10 12.40 -10.04
C THR A 167 -6.35 13.50 -10.78
N HIS A 168 -6.17 13.34 -12.09
CA HIS A 168 -5.38 14.22 -12.93
C HIS A 168 -6.13 14.57 -14.22
N ILE A 169 -5.69 15.63 -14.89
CA ILE A 169 -6.23 16.10 -16.17
C ILE A 169 -5.19 15.85 -17.26
N ILE A 170 -5.62 15.29 -18.38
CA ILE A 170 -4.75 15.04 -19.53
C ILE A 170 -4.44 16.37 -20.23
N VAL A 171 -3.16 16.71 -20.35
CA VAL A 171 -2.70 17.91 -21.08
C VAL A 171 -1.78 17.57 -22.25
N GLY A 172 -1.36 16.32 -22.39
CA GLY A 172 -0.60 15.87 -23.55
C GLY A 172 -0.67 14.36 -23.76
N VAL A 173 -0.52 13.94 -25.01
CA VAL A 173 -0.54 12.54 -25.44
C VAL A 173 0.43 12.35 -26.58
N LYS A 174 1.33 11.37 -26.44
CA LYS A 174 2.23 10.91 -27.50
C LYS A 174 1.70 9.62 -28.12
N MET A 175 1.51 9.64 -29.44
CA MET A 175 1.00 8.52 -30.23
C MET A 175 2.10 7.87 -31.05
N GLY A 176 2.12 6.53 -31.07
CA GLY A 176 3.04 5.76 -31.92
C GLY A 176 3.22 4.35 -31.42
N GLY A 177 4.46 3.92 -31.21
CA GLY A 177 4.79 2.57 -30.74
C GLY A 177 6.03 2.54 -29.87
N LYS A 178 6.11 1.57 -28.95
CA LYS A 178 7.30 1.33 -28.13
C LYS A 178 7.57 -0.16 -27.98
N ASP A 179 8.86 -0.50 -27.96
CA ASP A 179 9.37 -1.86 -27.79
C ASP A 179 10.50 -1.79 -26.76
N VAL A 180 10.22 -2.21 -25.52
CA VAL A 180 11.07 -1.92 -24.36
C VAL A 180 11.30 -3.17 -23.53
N VAL A 181 12.55 -3.36 -23.11
CA VAL A 181 12.94 -4.36 -22.11
C VAL A 181 13.10 -3.68 -20.77
N TYR A 182 12.31 -4.10 -19.79
CA TYR A 182 12.42 -3.69 -18.40
C TYR A 182 13.17 -4.75 -17.61
N MET A 183 14.03 -4.32 -16.70
CA MET A 183 14.82 -5.18 -15.82
C MET A 183 14.49 -4.89 -14.36
N LYS A 184 14.30 -5.95 -13.57
CA LYS A 184 14.19 -5.89 -12.12
C LYS A 184 15.28 -6.72 -11.47
N GLN A 185 16.02 -6.14 -10.54
CA GLN A 185 16.96 -6.85 -9.68
C GLN A 185 16.39 -6.95 -8.26
N MET A 186 16.31 -8.16 -7.69
CA MET A 186 15.93 -8.35 -6.29
C MET A 186 17.12 -8.15 -5.34
N HIS A 187 16.85 -7.89 -4.05
CA HIS A 187 17.91 -7.68 -3.05
C HIS A 187 18.84 -8.87 -2.80
N SER A 188 18.39 -10.09 -3.11
CA SER A 188 19.20 -11.31 -3.04
C SER A 188 20.27 -11.39 -4.12
N SER A 189 20.12 -10.65 -5.22
CA SER A 189 21.08 -10.64 -6.32
C SER A 189 22.39 -9.91 -5.97
N GLY A 190 23.52 -10.57 -6.21
CA GLY A 190 24.87 -10.05 -6.01
C GLY A 190 25.45 -9.23 -7.16
N LEU A 191 24.77 -9.17 -8.32
CA LEU A 191 25.32 -8.53 -9.52
C LEU A 191 25.51 -7.03 -9.37
N GLN A 192 26.57 -6.53 -9.99
CA GLN A 192 26.92 -5.11 -9.99
C GLN A 192 26.16 -4.34 -11.09
N PRO A 193 25.92 -3.02 -10.92
CA PRO A 193 25.21 -2.20 -11.90
C PRO A 193 25.75 -2.29 -13.34
N ILE A 194 27.08 -2.39 -13.51
CA ILE A 194 27.72 -2.45 -14.83
C ILE A 194 27.35 -3.75 -15.56
N GLU A 195 27.39 -4.89 -14.85
CA GLU A 195 27.03 -6.20 -15.41
C GLU A 195 25.55 -6.24 -15.81
N LEU A 196 24.68 -5.64 -14.98
CA LEU A 196 23.25 -5.51 -15.26
C LEU A 196 23.00 -4.68 -16.52
N GLN A 197 23.67 -3.54 -16.63
CA GLN A 197 23.54 -2.65 -17.78
C GLN A 197 24.03 -3.32 -19.07
N GLN A 198 25.12 -4.10 -19.01
CA GLN A 198 25.61 -4.90 -20.14
C GLN A 198 24.60 -5.98 -20.54
N LYS A 199 24.09 -6.78 -19.59
CA LYS A 199 23.08 -7.82 -19.84
C LYS A 199 21.81 -7.23 -20.47
N LEU A 200 21.32 -6.12 -19.93
CA LEU A 200 20.15 -5.41 -20.47
C LEU A 200 20.40 -4.93 -21.90
N LYS A 201 21.55 -4.31 -22.16
CA LYS A 201 21.94 -3.83 -23.50
C LYS A 201 22.07 -4.96 -24.50
N GLU A 202 22.64 -6.09 -24.10
CA GLU A 202 22.74 -7.29 -24.95
C GLU A 202 21.36 -7.85 -25.30
N LEU A 203 20.46 -7.97 -24.32
CA LEU A 203 19.09 -8.42 -24.55
C LEU A 203 18.31 -7.47 -25.45
N ALA A 204 18.42 -6.16 -25.21
CA ALA A 204 17.82 -5.15 -26.07
C ALA A 204 18.38 -5.22 -27.50
N ASN A 205 19.70 -5.33 -27.66
CA ASN A 205 20.32 -5.48 -28.98
C ASN A 205 19.83 -6.74 -29.70
N LYS A 206 19.75 -7.88 -29.00
CA LYS A 206 19.22 -9.13 -29.58
C LYS A 206 17.78 -8.96 -30.06
N MET A 207 16.92 -8.29 -29.28
CA MET A 207 15.55 -7.99 -29.71
C MET A 207 15.46 -7.07 -30.93
N LEU A 208 16.39 -6.11 -31.06
CA LEU A 208 16.39 -5.13 -32.15
C LEU A 208 17.03 -5.65 -33.44
N LEU A 209 18.00 -6.56 -33.34
CA LEU A 209 18.83 -7.07 -34.44
C LEU A 209 18.30 -8.34 -35.11
N GLU A 210 17.11 -8.84 -34.77
CA GLU A 210 16.54 -10.05 -35.40
C GLU A 210 16.27 -9.86 -36.90
N GLU A 211 17.33 -9.97 -37.70
CA GLU A 211 17.34 -10.31 -39.11
C GLU A 211 17.14 -11.83 -39.24
N THR A 212 15.89 -12.21 -39.47
CA THR A 212 15.46 -13.40 -40.23
C THR A 212 15.85 -14.82 -39.77
N GLN A 213 16.64 -15.05 -38.72
CA GLN A 213 17.00 -16.42 -38.32
C GLN A 213 17.13 -16.62 -36.81
N HIS A 214 16.02 -16.77 -36.09
CA HIS A 214 15.88 -17.69 -34.94
C HIS A 214 14.41 -17.73 -34.48
N LYS A 215 13.60 -18.54 -35.17
CA LYS A 215 12.18 -18.86 -34.86
C LYS A 215 11.97 -19.59 -33.51
N THR A 216 12.87 -19.48 -32.53
CA THR A 216 12.91 -20.38 -31.36
C THR A 216 13.17 -19.73 -30.00
N ASN A 217 13.49 -18.42 -29.91
CA ASN A 217 13.76 -17.79 -28.60
C ASN A 217 12.52 -17.22 -27.89
N TYR A 218 11.51 -16.73 -28.63
CA TYR A 218 10.22 -16.39 -28.00
C TYR A 218 9.52 -17.63 -27.42
N ASP A 219 9.62 -18.79 -28.08
CA ASP A 219 9.06 -20.05 -27.60
C ASP A 219 9.84 -20.70 -26.45
N LYS A 220 11.14 -20.44 -26.32
CA LYS A 220 11.91 -20.83 -25.12
C LYS A 220 11.62 -19.94 -23.91
N LEU A 221 11.19 -18.69 -24.12
CA LEU A 221 10.70 -17.79 -23.06
C LEU A 221 9.29 -18.21 -22.56
N ASN A 222 8.48 -18.81 -23.43
CA ASN A 222 7.10 -19.23 -23.12
C ASN A 222 6.97 -20.49 -22.24
N LYS A 223 8.05 -21.23 -21.94
CA LYS A 223 7.93 -22.56 -21.30
C LYS A 223 7.68 -22.54 -19.78
N SER A 224 7.84 -21.40 -19.10
CA SER A 224 7.61 -21.32 -17.64
C SER A 224 6.21 -20.80 -17.24
N GLU A 225 5.39 -20.30 -18.16
CA GLU A 225 4.13 -19.60 -17.83
C GLU A 225 2.85 -20.46 -17.89
N LYS A 226 2.93 -21.77 -18.14
CA LYS A 226 1.72 -22.62 -18.23
C LYS A 226 1.02 -22.95 -16.90
N ILE A 227 1.39 -22.34 -15.77
CA ILE A 227 0.86 -22.72 -14.44
C ILE A 227 0.06 -21.60 -13.71
N PHE A 228 0.05 -20.35 -14.18
CA PHE A 228 -0.59 -19.25 -13.41
C PHE A 228 -1.55 -18.36 -14.22
N LYS A 229 -2.39 -18.96 -15.08
CA LYS A 229 -3.56 -18.28 -15.66
C LYS A 229 -4.84 -18.65 -14.94
N GLU A 230 -4.90 -18.39 -13.64
CA GLU A 230 -6.17 -18.30 -12.94
C GLU A 230 -6.05 -17.16 -11.91
N HIS A 231 -6.80 -16.08 -12.18
CA HIS A 231 -7.07 -14.91 -11.32
C HIS A 231 -6.16 -13.68 -11.55
N GLY A 232 -6.57 -12.83 -12.51
CA GLY A 232 -6.10 -11.45 -12.65
C GLY A 232 -6.39 -10.88 -14.04
N LEU A 233 -7.05 -9.73 -14.11
CA LEU A 233 -7.44 -9.00 -15.34
C LEU A 233 -6.24 -8.73 -16.29
N ALA A 234 -5.94 -9.69 -17.16
CA ALA A 234 -5.00 -9.48 -18.26
C ALA A 234 -5.64 -8.55 -19.31
N SER A 235 -5.10 -7.34 -19.45
CA SER A 235 -5.53 -6.39 -20.48
C SER A 235 -5.06 -6.88 -21.86
N MET A 236 -5.99 -7.31 -22.72
CA MET A 236 -5.76 -7.91 -24.06
C MET A 236 -4.95 -7.07 -25.07
N ASP A 237 -4.55 -5.83 -24.75
CA ASP A 237 -3.93 -4.89 -25.72
C ASP A 237 -2.39 -4.79 -25.65
N MET A 238 -1.69 -5.64 -24.87
CA MET A 238 -0.22 -5.63 -24.80
C MET A 238 0.38 -7.01 -24.98
N PHE A 239 1.42 -7.12 -25.80
CA PHE A 239 2.21 -8.34 -25.91
C PHE A 239 3.35 -8.27 -24.89
N GLN A 240 3.36 -9.29 -24.03
CA GLN A 240 4.28 -9.40 -22.91
C GLN A 240 5.00 -10.73 -23.01
N THR A 241 6.31 -10.70 -22.85
CA THR A 241 7.10 -11.91 -22.65
C THR A 241 8.02 -11.66 -21.48
N SER A 242 7.96 -12.50 -20.46
CA SER A 242 8.79 -12.38 -19.27
C SER A 242 9.81 -13.51 -19.21
N SER A 243 11.04 -13.19 -18.81
CA SER A 243 12.06 -14.20 -18.52
C SER A 243 12.58 -13.98 -17.11
N TYR A 244 12.64 -15.07 -16.35
CA TYR A 244 13.13 -15.07 -14.99
C TYR A 244 14.37 -15.95 -14.91
N SER A 245 15.46 -15.37 -14.40
CA SER A 245 16.66 -16.15 -14.06
C SER A 245 16.61 -16.44 -12.56
N GLU A 246 16.18 -17.65 -12.19
CA GLU A 246 16.20 -18.14 -10.80
C GLU A 246 17.61 -18.14 -10.19
N VAL A 247 18.65 -18.27 -11.03
CA VAL A 247 20.04 -18.36 -10.57
C VAL A 247 20.62 -17.00 -10.19
N GLU A 248 20.10 -15.90 -10.77
CA GLU A 248 20.65 -14.55 -10.58
C GLU A 248 19.69 -13.57 -9.88
N ASP A 249 18.47 -14.01 -9.55
CA ASP A 249 17.39 -13.20 -8.96
C ASP A 249 17.08 -11.90 -9.73
N ILE A 250 17.05 -12.03 -11.06
CA ILE A 250 16.77 -10.95 -12.00
C ILE A 250 15.61 -11.36 -12.91
N LYS A 251 14.71 -10.41 -13.14
CA LYS A 251 13.59 -10.56 -14.08
C LYS A 251 13.72 -9.58 -15.23
N PHE A 252 13.67 -10.07 -16.46
CA PHE A 252 13.52 -9.24 -17.65
C PHE A 252 12.09 -9.34 -18.19
N ILE A 253 11.54 -8.20 -18.60
CA ILE A 253 10.15 -8.06 -19.01
C ILE A 253 10.14 -7.29 -20.32
N CYS A 254 9.79 -7.96 -21.42
CA CYS A 254 9.68 -7.33 -22.72
C CYS A 254 8.24 -6.87 -22.94
N LYS A 255 8.05 -5.58 -23.23
CA LYS A 255 6.74 -4.99 -23.53
C LYS A 255 6.76 -4.25 -24.85
N ARG A 256 5.87 -4.67 -25.74
CA ARG A 256 5.61 -4.02 -27.02
C ARG A 256 4.20 -3.42 -27.02
N LYS A 257 4.09 -2.17 -27.49
CA LYS A 257 2.84 -1.40 -27.54
C LYS A 257 2.77 -0.57 -28.82
N GLY A 258 1.59 -0.48 -29.42
CA GLY A 258 1.39 0.12 -30.75
C GLY A 258 1.93 -0.77 -31.87
N GLY A 259 1.46 -0.55 -33.09
CA GLY A 259 1.67 -1.45 -34.23
C GLY A 259 0.91 -2.77 -34.10
N LYS A 260 1.08 -3.65 -35.08
CA LYS A 260 0.53 -5.00 -35.01
C LYS A 260 1.30 -5.79 -33.98
N LEU A 261 0.59 -6.27 -32.99
CA LEU A 261 1.18 -7.07 -31.95
C LEU A 261 0.97 -8.54 -32.31
N ASN A 262 1.89 -9.12 -33.07
CA ASN A 262 1.92 -10.56 -33.34
C ASN A 262 3.25 -11.10 -32.83
N SER A 263 3.25 -12.27 -32.18
CA SER A 263 4.46 -12.90 -31.60
C SER A 263 5.56 -13.19 -32.62
N ASN A 264 5.23 -13.21 -33.91
CA ASN A 264 6.12 -13.64 -34.98
C ASN A 264 6.75 -12.48 -35.77
N LEU A 265 6.47 -11.22 -35.41
CA LEU A 265 7.00 -10.05 -36.11
C LEU A 265 8.37 -9.66 -35.54
N SER A 266 9.37 -9.59 -36.42
CA SER A 266 10.66 -8.97 -36.10
C SER A 266 10.49 -7.50 -35.72
N HIS A 267 11.51 -6.92 -35.08
CA HIS A 267 11.47 -5.50 -34.70
C HIS A 267 11.29 -4.57 -35.92
N SER A 268 11.96 -4.87 -37.04
CA SER A 268 11.89 -4.08 -38.27
C SER A 268 10.50 -4.13 -38.91
N GLU A 269 9.90 -5.32 -39.01
CA GLU A 269 8.53 -5.51 -39.51
C GLU A 269 7.53 -4.79 -38.59
N TRP A 270 7.68 -4.93 -37.27
CA TRP A 270 6.84 -4.24 -36.31
C TRP A 270 6.90 -2.71 -36.49
N CYS A 271 8.11 -2.13 -36.65
CA CYS A 271 8.28 -0.69 -36.88
C CYS A 271 7.44 -0.17 -38.05
N GLN A 272 7.33 -0.94 -39.14
CA GLN A 272 6.54 -0.57 -40.32
C GLN A 272 5.03 -0.55 -40.02
N THR A 273 4.56 -1.34 -39.06
CA THR A 273 3.13 -1.40 -38.68
C THR A 273 2.71 -0.29 -37.72
N VAL A 274 3.66 0.39 -37.06
CA VAL A 274 3.34 1.46 -36.09
C VAL A 274 2.59 2.62 -36.75
N GLN A 275 2.88 2.93 -38.02
CA GLN A 275 2.21 4.03 -38.73
C GLN A 275 0.73 3.76 -39.00
N SER A 276 0.35 2.49 -39.24
CA SER A 276 -1.03 2.11 -39.54
C SER A 276 -1.87 1.84 -38.29
N GLU A 277 -1.23 1.37 -37.21
CA GLU A 277 -1.89 1.00 -35.96
C GLU A 277 -1.20 1.63 -34.72
N PRO A 278 -1.10 2.97 -34.63
CA PRO A 278 -0.45 3.61 -33.48
C PRO A 278 -1.29 3.52 -32.20
N ASP A 279 -0.62 3.51 -31.05
CA ASP A 279 -1.22 3.54 -29.72
C ASP A 279 -0.55 4.60 -28.84
N VAL A 280 -1.13 4.90 -27.67
CA VAL A 280 -0.56 5.84 -26.70
C VAL A 280 0.70 5.26 -26.07
N ILE A 281 1.83 5.92 -26.28
CA ILE A 281 3.10 5.51 -25.68
C ILE A 281 3.46 6.31 -24.43
N SER A 282 2.91 7.52 -24.28
CA SER A 282 3.10 8.41 -23.13
C SER A 282 1.96 9.43 -23.05
N MET A 283 1.69 9.94 -21.85
CA MET A 283 0.73 11.02 -21.57
C MET A 283 1.36 12.02 -20.60
N SER A 284 0.92 13.27 -20.64
CA SER A 284 1.31 14.33 -19.71
C SER A 284 0.09 14.85 -18.96
N PHE A 285 0.26 15.13 -17.68
CA PHE A 285 -0.84 15.40 -16.76
C PHE A 285 -0.62 16.65 -15.91
N ILE A 286 -1.72 17.22 -15.42
CA ILE A 286 -1.74 18.16 -14.30
C ILE A 286 -2.65 17.61 -13.18
N PRO A 287 -2.27 17.67 -11.90
CA PRO A 287 -3.16 17.27 -10.81
C PRO A 287 -4.43 18.13 -10.79
N ILE A 288 -5.61 17.54 -10.61
CA ILE A 288 -6.85 18.34 -10.49
C ILE A 288 -6.75 19.32 -9.31
N THR A 289 -6.07 18.89 -8.24
CA THR A 289 -5.86 19.67 -7.01
C THR A 289 -5.06 20.94 -7.21
N SER A 290 -4.21 21.03 -8.26
CA SER A 290 -3.45 22.26 -8.54
C SER A 290 -4.33 23.39 -9.08
N LEU A 291 -5.52 23.07 -9.60
CA LEU A 291 -6.49 24.03 -10.16
C LEU A 291 -7.64 24.38 -9.20
N LEU A 292 -7.60 23.89 -7.95
CA LEU A 292 -8.65 24.10 -6.94
C LEU A 292 -8.37 25.25 -5.95
N SER A 293 -7.43 26.13 -6.28
CA SER A 293 -7.13 27.30 -5.45
C SER A 293 -8.39 28.14 -5.23
N GLY A 294 -8.67 28.49 -3.97
CA GLY A 294 -9.86 29.26 -3.58
C GLY A 294 -11.17 28.47 -3.50
N VAL A 295 -11.18 27.15 -3.77
CA VAL A 295 -12.37 26.30 -3.61
C VAL A 295 -12.44 25.76 -2.18
N ASN A 296 -13.57 25.99 -1.51
CA ASN A 296 -13.84 25.45 -0.17
C ASN A 296 -13.84 23.91 -0.21
N GLY A 297 -13.18 23.28 0.78
CA GLY A 297 -13.09 21.82 0.87
C GLY A 297 -12.00 21.18 -0.01
N SER A 298 -11.28 21.95 -0.82
CA SER A 298 -10.15 21.47 -1.65
C SER A 298 -9.07 20.72 -0.86
N GLY A 299 -8.86 21.07 0.41
CA GLY A 299 -7.95 20.36 1.31
C GLY A 299 -8.36 18.90 1.57
N TYR A 300 -9.66 18.63 1.75
CA TYR A 300 -10.18 17.27 1.95
C TYR A 300 -9.99 16.42 0.70
N LEU A 301 -10.34 16.98 -0.47
CA LEU A 301 -10.16 16.29 -1.74
C LEU A 301 -8.68 16.01 -2.03
N THR A 302 -7.80 16.98 -1.77
CA THR A 302 -6.34 16.80 -1.91
C THR A 302 -5.83 15.69 -1.02
N HIS A 303 -6.29 15.64 0.23
CA HIS A 303 -5.91 14.57 1.15
C HIS A 303 -6.41 13.19 0.67
N ALA A 304 -7.67 13.10 0.24
CA ALA A 304 -8.26 11.86 -0.28
C ALA A 304 -7.54 11.34 -1.54
N ILE A 305 -7.25 12.21 -2.51
CA ILE A 305 -6.49 11.85 -3.72
C ILE A 305 -5.09 11.38 -3.35
N ASN A 306 -4.40 12.05 -2.42
CA ASN A 306 -3.07 11.63 -1.98
C ASN A 306 -3.08 10.24 -1.32
N LEU A 307 -4.08 9.95 -0.48
CA LEU A 307 -4.26 8.63 0.10
C LEU A 307 -4.56 7.58 -0.97
N TYR A 308 -5.45 7.89 -1.92
CA TYR A 308 -5.80 7.01 -3.02
C TYR A 308 -4.60 6.67 -3.91
N LEU A 309 -3.84 7.68 -4.36
CA LEU A 309 -2.64 7.47 -5.18
C LEU A 309 -1.55 6.71 -4.44
N ARG A 310 -1.42 6.93 -3.13
CA ARG A 310 -0.42 6.28 -2.31
C ARG A 310 -0.73 4.82 -2.05
N TYR A 311 -1.95 4.50 -1.63
CA TYR A 311 -2.31 3.17 -1.17
C TYR A 311 -2.98 2.32 -2.25
N LYS A 312 -3.55 2.96 -3.28
CA LYS A 312 -4.25 2.32 -4.40
C LYS A 312 -5.25 1.25 -3.96
N PRO A 313 -6.16 1.56 -2.98
CA PRO A 313 -7.28 0.66 -2.72
C PRO A 313 -8.13 0.51 -4.00
N SER A 314 -8.94 -0.54 -4.06
CA SER A 314 -9.94 -0.66 -5.13
C SER A 314 -10.87 0.55 -5.11
N ILE A 315 -11.38 0.96 -6.28
CA ILE A 315 -12.27 2.13 -6.35
C ILE A 315 -13.58 1.87 -5.60
N ASP A 316 -14.07 0.63 -5.63
CA ASP A 316 -15.30 0.20 -4.96
C ASP A 316 -15.18 0.28 -3.43
N GLU A 317 -14.01 -0.04 -2.88
CA GLU A 317 -13.74 0.00 -1.43
C GLU A 317 -13.18 1.36 -0.96
N LEU A 318 -12.95 2.32 -1.87
CA LEU A 318 -12.30 3.58 -1.53
C LEU A 318 -13.08 4.38 -0.46
N HIS A 319 -14.40 4.34 -0.50
CA HIS A 319 -15.23 5.02 0.49
C HIS A 319 -14.97 4.45 1.90
N GLN A 320 -14.96 3.12 2.03
CA GLN A 320 -14.69 2.44 3.29
C GLN A 320 -13.25 2.64 3.75
N PHE A 321 -12.29 2.62 2.82
CA PHE A 321 -10.90 2.93 3.11
C PHE A 321 -10.76 4.34 3.70
N LEU A 322 -11.37 5.35 3.09
CA LEU A 322 -11.31 6.76 3.52
C LEU A 322 -11.98 6.99 4.88
N GLU A 323 -13.05 6.24 5.22
CA GLU A 323 -13.66 6.28 6.56
C GLU A 323 -12.68 5.87 7.67
N PHE A 324 -11.73 4.99 7.37
CA PHE A 324 -10.72 4.52 8.31
C PHE A 324 -9.43 5.37 8.33
N GLN A 325 -9.34 6.39 7.47
CA GLN A 325 -8.20 7.32 7.44
C GLN A 325 -8.39 8.54 8.35
N LEU A 326 -9.34 8.46 9.28
CA LEU A 326 -9.50 9.44 10.34
C LEU A 326 -8.28 9.49 11.26
N PRO A 327 -8.00 10.62 11.93
CA PRO A 327 -6.95 10.71 12.93
C PRO A 327 -7.09 9.60 13.97
N LYS A 328 -5.99 8.88 14.21
CA LYS A 328 -5.89 7.81 15.21
C LYS A 328 -5.27 8.34 16.49
N GLN A 329 -5.79 7.89 17.62
CA GLN A 329 -5.28 8.25 18.93
C GLN A 329 -5.16 7.02 19.82
N TRP A 330 -4.29 7.12 20.83
CA TRP A 330 -4.12 6.07 21.83
C TRP A 330 -4.88 6.45 23.10
N ALA A 331 -5.65 5.51 23.63
CA ALA A 331 -6.25 5.57 24.95
C ALA A 331 -5.50 4.63 25.90
N PRO A 332 -5.15 5.06 27.12
CA PRO A 332 -5.24 6.44 27.62
C PRO A 332 -4.25 7.38 26.88
N VAL A 333 -4.62 8.65 26.74
CA VAL A 333 -3.80 9.69 26.11
C VAL A 333 -2.61 10.02 27.02
N PHE A 334 -1.41 10.09 26.44
CA PHE A 334 -0.19 10.40 27.19
C PHE A 334 -0.27 11.84 27.74
N GLY A 335 -0.17 12.00 29.06
CA GLY A 335 -0.26 13.31 29.73
C GLY A 335 -1.54 13.54 30.55
N GLU A 336 -2.59 12.73 30.36
CA GLU A 336 -3.81 12.77 31.21
C GLU A 336 -3.72 11.86 32.45
N LEU A 337 -2.60 11.17 32.63
CA LEU A 337 -2.26 10.58 33.94
C LEU A 337 -1.99 11.74 34.91
N ALA A 338 -3.05 12.17 35.59
CA ALA A 338 -3.08 13.31 36.47
C ALA A 338 -1.77 13.49 37.25
N LEU A 339 -1.11 14.63 37.03
CA LEU A 339 -0.13 15.22 37.95
C LEU A 339 -0.78 15.66 39.29
N GLY A 340 -1.95 15.11 39.64
CA GLY A 340 -2.61 15.32 40.91
C GLY A 340 -2.00 14.47 42.03
N PRO A 341 -2.19 14.85 43.30
CA PRO A 341 -1.72 14.05 44.43
C PRO A 341 -2.26 12.63 44.30
N GLN A 342 -1.36 11.63 44.28
CA GLN A 342 -1.73 10.22 44.21
C GLN A 342 -2.79 9.91 45.27
N LYS A 343 -4.04 9.67 44.86
CA LYS A 343 -5.03 9.06 45.74
C LYS A 343 -4.41 7.76 46.27
N LYS A 344 -4.41 7.59 47.60
CA LYS A 344 -3.89 6.42 48.32
C LYS A 344 -4.24 5.14 47.57
N GLN A 345 -3.21 4.34 47.26
CA GLN A 345 -3.25 3.03 46.61
C GLN A 345 -4.45 2.18 47.07
N GLN A 346 -5.43 1.97 46.19
CA GLN A 346 -6.31 0.81 46.29
C GLN A 346 -5.60 -0.36 45.60
N ASN A 347 -5.28 -1.40 46.37
CA ASN A 347 -4.77 -2.73 45.96
C ASN A 347 -3.77 -2.76 44.78
N SER A 348 -2.47 -2.71 45.10
CA SER A 348 -1.42 -2.81 44.08
C SER A 348 -1.24 -4.25 43.58
N ALA A 349 -2.04 -4.65 42.60
CA ALA A 349 -1.82 -5.88 41.83
C ALA A 349 -0.39 -5.88 41.25
N SER A 350 0.38 -6.94 41.51
CA SER A 350 1.78 -7.02 41.06
C SER A 350 2.21 -8.45 40.80
N LEU A 351 3.00 -8.63 39.75
CA LEU A 351 3.69 -9.87 39.41
C LEU A 351 5.13 -9.81 39.93
N GLN A 352 5.62 -10.95 40.40
CA GLN A 352 6.98 -11.10 40.90
C GLN A 352 7.61 -12.34 40.25
N PHE A 353 8.74 -12.13 39.56
CA PHE A 353 9.35 -13.16 38.71
C PHE A 353 10.41 -14.02 39.43
N SER A 354 10.82 -13.63 40.64
CA SER A 354 11.65 -14.45 41.54
C SER A 354 11.44 -14.02 43.00
N PHE A 355 11.75 -14.87 43.98
CA PHE A 355 11.44 -14.67 45.41
C PHE A 355 11.92 -13.31 45.98
N MET A 356 13.01 -12.74 45.45
CA MET A 356 13.52 -11.40 45.79
C MET A 356 13.71 -10.49 44.55
N GLY A 357 13.04 -10.82 43.44
CA GLY A 357 13.17 -10.12 42.17
C GLY A 357 12.36 -8.83 42.06
N PRO A 358 12.52 -8.10 40.95
CA PRO A 358 11.74 -6.90 40.67
C PRO A 358 10.24 -7.20 40.58
N LYS A 359 9.42 -6.30 41.14
CA LYS A 359 7.96 -6.35 41.04
C LYS A 359 7.49 -5.55 39.82
N LEU A 360 6.70 -6.19 38.98
CA LEU A 360 5.96 -5.53 37.90
C LEU A 360 4.55 -5.24 38.42
N TYR A 361 4.24 -3.97 38.64
CA TYR A 361 2.88 -3.56 39.00
C TYR A 361 1.98 -3.68 37.78
N VAL A 362 0.70 -3.97 37.99
CA VAL A 362 -0.29 -4.09 36.92
C VAL A 362 -1.32 -2.98 37.11
N ASN A 363 -1.55 -2.18 36.08
CA ASN A 363 -2.64 -1.23 36.03
C ASN A 363 -3.93 -2.00 35.67
N THR A 364 -4.84 -2.12 36.62
CA THR A 364 -6.14 -2.80 36.45
C THR A 364 -7.26 -1.83 36.09
N THR A 365 -6.95 -0.55 35.88
CA THR A 365 -7.95 0.45 35.49
C THR A 365 -8.44 0.12 34.09
N PRO A 366 -9.76 -0.03 33.87
CA PRO A 366 -10.27 -0.35 32.55
C PRO A 366 -10.16 0.83 31.61
N VAL A 367 -9.78 0.54 30.36
CA VAL A 367 -9.67 1.51 29.28
C VAL A 367 -10.83 1.28 28.33
N TYR A 368 -11.68 2.29 28.17
CA TYR A 368 -12.81 2.30 27.24
C TYR A 368 -12.60 3.39 26.19
N VAL A 369 -13.01 3.14 24.95
CA VAL A 369 -12.86 4.10 23.84
C VAL A 369 -14.21 4.60 23.29
N ASP A 370 -15.22 4.75 24.16
CA ASP A 370 -16.53 5.35 23.86
C ASP A 370 -17.14 4.91 22.52
N LYS A 371 -17.23 3.58 22.30
CA LYS A 371 -17.77 2.96 21.08
C LYS A 371 -17.01 3.34 19.80
N LYS A 372 -15.70 3.56 19.86
CA LYS A 372 -14.87 3.78 18.67
C LYS A 372 -14.15 2.49 18.30
N PRO A 373 -14.04 2.17 17.00
CA PRO A 373 -13.35 0.96 16.57
C PRO A 373 -11.87 1.04 16.93
N VAL A 374 -11.39 0.01 17.61
CA VAL A 374 -9.99 -0.17 17.96
C VAL A 374 -9.27 -0.74 16.74
N THR A 375 -8.17 -0.11 16.31
CA THR A 375 -7.34 -0.52 15.17
C THR A 375 -5.98 -1.09 15.59
N GLY A 376 -5.69 -1.10 16.89
CA GLY A 376 -4.45 -1.65 17.44
C GLY A 376 -4.42 -1.69 18.96
N LEU A 377 -3.51 -2.48 19.50
CA LEU A 377 -3.23 -2.59 20.93
C LEU A 377 -1.73 -2.64 21.19
N ARG A 378 -1.31 -2.17 22.36
CA ARG A 378 0.06 -2.34 22.84
C ARG A 378 0.12 -2.54 24.33
N LEU A 379 1.14 -3.28 24.77
CA LEU A 379 1.56 -3.31 26.15
C LEU A 379 2.47 -2.11 26.41
N TYR A 380 2.26 -1.41 27.51
CA TYR A 380 3.02 -0.22 27.85
C TYR A 380 3.47 -0.26 29.31
N LEU A 381 4.64 0.33 29.59
CA LEU A 381 5.19 0.42 30.95
C LEU A 381 5.09 1.86 31.45
N GLU A 382 4.08 2.13 32.27
CA GLU A 382 3.79 3.43 32.85
C GLU A 382 4.62 3.76 34.11
N GLY A 383 4.60 5.04 34.46
CA GLY A 383 5.16 5.58 35.70
C GLY A 383 6.64 5.95 35.63
N LYS A 384 7.10 6.76 36.58
CA LYS A 384 8.48 7.28 36.63
C LYS A 384 9.57 6.20 36.60
N ARG A 385 9.25 5.00 37.09
CA ARG A 385 10.16 3.84 37.15
C ARG A 385 9.97 2.85 35.98
N GLY A 386 9.01 3.10 35.09
CA GLY A 386 8.67 2.22 33.96
C GLY A 386 8.37 0.79 34.40
N ASN A 387 7.68 0.60 35.52
CA ASN A 387 7.44 -0.70 36.14
C ASN A 387 5.97 -1.01 36.43
N ARG A 388 5.06 -0.31 35.75
CA ARG A 388 3.63 -0.54 35.79
C ARG A 388 3.14 -0.95 34.41
N LEU A 389 2.78 -2.23 34.25
CA LEU A 389 2.20 -2.75 33.03
C LEU A 389 0.79 -2.19 32.83
N ALA A 390 0.55 -1.59 31.67
CA ALA A 390 -0.74 -1.08 31.22
C ALA A 390 -1.03 -1.54 29.79
N ILE A 391 -2.30 -1.52 29.41
CA ILE A 391 -2.76 -1.79 28.06
C ILE A 391 -3.25 -0.49 27.43
N HIS A 392 -2.80 -0.21 26.21
CA HIS A 392 -3.25 0.95 25.46
C HIS A 392 -3.94 0.48 24.19
N LEU A 393 -5.00 1.17 23.81
CA LEU A 393 -5.82 0.87 22.63
C LEU A 393 -5.69 2.03 21.65
N GLN A 394 -5.33 1.72 20.40
CA GLN A 394 -5.38 2.69 19.32
C GLN A 394 -6.78 2.65 18.73
N HIS A 395 -7.43 3.81 18.64
CA HIS A 395 -8.77 3.91 18.11
C HIS A 395 -8.91 5.11 17.18
N LEU A 396 -9.94 5.07 16.33
CA LEU A 396 -10.30 6.21 15.49
C LEU A 396 -10.81 7.37 16.37
N SER A 397 -10.60 8.61 15.93
CA SER A 397 -11.08 9.81 16.61
C SER A 397 -12.62 9.89 16.66
N SER A 398 -13.29 9.42 15.61
CA SER A 398 -14.75 9.27 15.54
C SER A 398 -15.15 7.89 15.00
N LEU A 399 -16.39 7.48 15.25
CA LEU A 399 -17.00 6.28 14.68
C LEU A 399 -17.25 6.52 13.17
N PRO A 400 -16.84 5.60 12.27
CA PRO A 400 -17.22 5.64 10.86
C PRO A 400 -18.74 5.74 10.70
N LYS A 401 -19.22 6.60 9.79
CA LYS A 401 -20.67 6.82 9.57
C LYS A 401 -21.38 5.54 9.15
N ALA A 402 -20.68 4.64 8.45
CA ALA A 402 -21.21 3.34 8.08
C ALA A 402 -21.60 2.48 9.30
N PHE A 403 -20.93 2.65 10.45
CA PHE A 403 -21.10 1.77 11.60
C PHE A 403 -22.16 2.24 12.58
N GLN A 404 -23.04 1.32 12.97
CA GLN A 404 -23.94 1.47 14.10
C GLN A 404 -23.60 0.40 15.15
N LEU A 405 -23.32 0.84 16.38
CA LEU A 405 -22.94 -0.04 17.48
C LEU A 405 -24.07 -0.17 18.49
N GLU A 406 -24.43 -1.40 18.81
CA GLU A 406 -25.38 -1.72 19.87
C GLU A 406 -24.65 -1.80 21.22
N ASP A 407 -25.30 -1.32 22.29
CA ASP A 407 -24.85 -1.54 23.66
C ASP A 407 -25.12 -2.98 24.09
N GLY A 408 -24.14 -3.86 23.89
CA GLY A 408 -24.15 -5.21 24.45
C GLY A 408 -23.28 -5.28 25.71
N PRO A 409 -23.79 -5.77 26.86
CA PRO A 409 -22.93 -6.21 27.94
C PRO A 409 -22.38 -7.57 27.56
N SER A 410 -21.18 -7.65 26.99
CA SER A 410 -20.52 -8.95 26.82
C SER A 410 -19.08 -8.89 27.32
N VAL A 411 -18.96 -8.84 28.64
CA VAL A 411 -17.76 -9.39 29.27
C VAL A 411 -17.71 -10.86 28.86
N SER A 412 -16.66 -11.26 28.16
CA SER A 412 -16.30 -12.67 28.02
C SER A 412 -15.92 -13.17 29.42
N VAL A 413 -16.93 -13.58 30.20
CA VAL A 413 -16.74 -14.24 31.49
C VAL A 413 -16.47 -15.71 31.16
N SER A 414 -15.24 -16.01 30.77
CA SER A 414 -14.81 -17.40 30.68
C SER A 414 -14.84 -18.03 32.08
N ASP A 415 -15.28 -19.28 32.17
CA ASP A 415 -15.24 -20.05 33.40
C ASP A 415 -13.78 -20.17 33.93
N PRO A 416 -13.49 -19.73 35.17
CA PRO A 416 -12.14 -19.80 35.77
C PRO A 416 -11.51 -21.19 35.78
N LEU A 417 -12.32 -22.26 35.73
CA LEU A 417 -11.83 -23.64 35.67
C LEU A 417 -11.30 -24.00 34.27
N SER A 418 -11.96 -23.50 33.23
CA SER A 418 -11.57 -23.70 31.82
C SER A 418 -10.29 -22.94 31.45
N GLU A 419 -9.99 -21.83 32.13
CA GLU A 419 -8.81 -20.99 31.88
C GLU A 419 -7.49 -21.60 32.40
N ARG A 420 -7.54 -22.49 33.41
CA ARG A 420 -6.34 -23.06 34.05
C ARG A 420 -5.39 -23.79 33.09
N LYS A 421 -5.92 -24.35 32.00
CA LYS A 421 -5.11 -25.04 30.97
C LYS A 421 -4.23 -24.08 30.15
N TYR A 422 -4.54 -22.78 30.17
CA TYR A 422 -3.80 -21.73 29.47
C TYR A 422 -2.84 -20.96 30.37
N TYR A 423 -2.56 -21.44 31.58
CA TYR A 423 -1.65 -20.75 32.51
C TYR A 423 -0.20 -21.09 32.21
N GLU A 424 0.50 -20.17 31.59
CA GLU A 424 1.92 -20.30 31.25
C GLU A 424 2.81 -19.53 32.22
N LYS A 425 3.96 -20.10 32.55
CA LYS A 425 4.97 -19.45 33.40
C LYS A 425 5.78 -18.47 32.56
N VAL A 426 5.93 -17.23 33.04
CA VAL A 426 6.76 -16.23 32.34
C VAL A 426 8.24 -16.60 32.38
N GLN A 427 8.72 -17.17 33.49
CA GLN A 427 10.08 -17.73 33.58
C GLN A 427 10.11 -19.01 34.44
N TRP A 428 11.10 -19.88 34.18
CA TRP A 428 11.27 -21.18 34.83
C TRP A 428 11.28 -21.12 36.37
N LYS A 429 11.84 -20.06 36.95
CA LYS A 429 11.95 -19.84 38.41
C LYS A 429 10.87 -18.92 39.01
N SER A 430 9.81 -18.59 38.26
CA SER A 430 8.82 -17.56 38.66
C SER A 430 7.54 -18.13 39.29
N CYS A 431 6.95 -17.39 40.23
CA CYS A 431 5.62 -17.66 40.81
C CYS A 431 4.48 -16.99 40.02
N SER A 432 4.83 -16.20 39.00
CA SER A 432 3.89 -15.43 38.19
C SER A 432 3.58 -16.15 36.88
N HIS A 433 2.30 -16.25 36.55
CA HIS A 433 1.80 -16.88 35.34
C HIS A 433 1.02 -15.86 34.51
N VAL A 434 0.84 -16.16 33.24
CA VAL A 434 0.02 -15.39 32.31
C VAL A 434 -1.01 -16.34 31.73
N CYS A 435 -2.27 -15.91 31.67
CA CYS A 435 -3.31 -16.62 30.95
C CYS A 435 -3.17 -16.35 29.45
N THR A 436 -2.88 -17.38 28.67
CA THR A 436 -2.71 -17.31 27.20
C THR A 436 -3.97 -17.68 26.41
N ALA A 437 -5.12 -17.75 27.10
CA ALA A 437 -6.41 -18.03 26.49
C ALA A 437 -6.77 -16.93 25.47
N PRO A 438 -7.31 -17.29 24.29
CA PRO A 438 -7.85 -16.30 23.36
C PRO A 438 -9.05 -15.58 23.98
N VAL A 439 -9.02 -14.25 23.94
CA VAL A 439 -10.16 -13.40 24.33
C VAL A 439 -10.80 -12.89 23.06
N GLU A 440 -11.86 -13.57 22.65
CA GLU A 440 -12.64 -13.30 21.43
C GLU A 440 -14.10 -13.69 21.68
N VAL A 441 -15.01 -13.11 20.89
CA VAL A 441 -16.42 -13.51 20.87
C VAL A 441 -16.62 -14.47 19.70
N ASP A 442 -17.46 -15.49 19.89
CA ASP A 442 -17.88 -16.42 18.83
C ASP A 442 -18.96 -15.77 17.94
N ASP A 443 -18.66 -14.57 17.45
CA ASP A 443 -19.42 -13.91 16.40
C ASP A 443 -18.44 -13.19 15.44
N ASP A 444 -18.89 -12.97 14.21
CA ASP A 444 -18.08 -12.35 13.17
C ASP A 444 -18.31 -10.83 13.06
N VAL A 445 -19.04 -10.22 14.01
CA VAL A 445 -19.52 -8.83 13.92
C VAL A 445 -19.22 -7.98 15.17
N SER A 446 -18.67 -8.58 16.22
CA SER A 446 -18.22 -7.85 17.40
C SER A 446 -16.81 -7.30 17.24
N ILE A 447 -16.63 -6.08 17.70
CA ILE A 447 -15.34 -5.38 17.72
C ILE A 447 -14.94 -5.04 19.15
N VAL A 448 -13.64 -4.95 19.38
CA VAL A 448 -13.09 -4.53 20.67
C VAL A 448 -13.26 -3.01 20.83
N THR A 449 -13.80 -2.59 21.97
CA THR A 449 -14.04 -1.19 22.35
C THR A 449 -13.49 -0.84 23.74
N GLY A 450 -12.89 -1.82 24.42
CA GLY A 450 -12.20 -1.60 25.68
C GLY A 450 -11.35 -2.80 26.07
N ALA A 451 -10.42 -2.57 26.98
CA ALA A 451 -9.59 -3.62 27.53
C ALA A 451 -9.12 -3.28 28.95
N HIS A 452 -8.85 -4.31 29.74
CA HIS A 452 -8.25 -4.15 31.05
C HIS A 452 -7.48 -5.40 31.47
N PHE A 453 -6.62 -5.23 32.47
CA PHE A 453 -5.96 -6.35 33.13
C PHE A 453 -6.65 -6.71 34.43
N GLU A 454 -6.63 -8.01 34.70
CA GLU A 454 -7.04 -8.60 35.96
C GLU A 454 -5.88 -9.45 36.50
N VAL A 455 -5.66 -9.45 37.82
CA VAL A 455 -4.66 -10.31 38.46
C VAL A 455 -5.37 -11.26 39.42
N GLY A 456 -5.54 -12.50 38.98
CA GLY A 456 -6.11 -13.58 39.77
C GLY A 456 -5.07 -14.22 40.70
N VAL A 457 -5.49 -14.62 41.90
CA VAL A 457 -4.66 -15.39 42.84
C VAL A 457 -5.21 -16.81 42.94
N TYR A 458 -4.45 -17.79 42.48
CA TYR A 458 -4.82 -19.21 42.49
C TYR A 458 -3.81 -19.99 43.32
N GLY A 459 -4.11 -20.16 44.61
CA GLY A 459 -3.16 -20.70 45.59
C GLY A 459 -1.95 -19.77 45.74
N LEU A 460 -0.73 -20.30 45.53
CA LEU A 460 0.52 -19.51 45.57
C LEU A 460 0.85 -18.80 44.24
N LYS A 461 0.02 -18.98 43.20
CA LYS A 461 0.27 -18.45 41.86
C LYS A 461 -0.49 -17.14 41.66
N LYS A 462 0.21 -16.09 41.23
CA LYS A 462 -0.42 -14.89 40.67
C LYS A 462 -0.49 -15.01 39.17
N VAL A 463 -1.68 -14.85 38.60
CA VAL A 463 -1.92 -15.00 37.16
C VAL A 463 -2.37 -13.66 36.61
N LEU A 464 -1.73 -13.20 35.53
CA LEU A 464 -2.16 -12.05 34.75
C LEU A 464 -3.19 -12.51 33.71
N LEU A 465 -4.35 -11.85 33.68
CA LEU A 465 -5.41 -12.09 32.72
C LEU A 465 -5.69 -10.81 31.93
N LEU A 466 -5.94 -10.99 30.63
CA LEU A 466 -6.45 -9.94 29.75
C LEU A 466 -7.96 -10.10 29.66
N ARG A 467 -8.69 -8.99 29.80
CA ARG A 467 -10.13 -8.93 29.58
C ARG A 467 -10.42 -7.88 28.52
N LEU A 468 -11.23 -8.24 27.53
CA LEU A 468 -11.65 -7.35 26.46
C LEU A 468 -13.14 -7.07 26.59
N HIS A 469 -13.51 -5.85 26.20
CA HIS A 469 -14.89 -5.39 26.10
C HIS A 469 -15.24 -5.26 24.63
N PHE A 470 -16.38 -5.83 24.28
CA PHE A 470 -16.84 -5.92 22.90
C PHE A 470 -18.09 -5.10 22.68
N SER A 471 -18.28 -4.66 21.44
CA SER A 471 -19.52 -4.03 20.99
C SER A 471 -19.89 -4.61 19.64
N LYS A 472 -21.18 -4.90 19.46
CA LYS A 472 -21.70 -5.54 18.26
C LYS A 472 -22.05 -4.51 17.21
N LEU A 473 -21.60 -4.72 15.98
CA LEU A 473 -22.01 -3.90 14.83
C LEU A 473 -23.33 -4.41 14.26
N ILE A 474 -24.28 -3.49 14.10
CA ILE A 474 -25.57 -3.74 13.45
C ILE A 474 -25.38 -3.60 11.93
N GLY A 475 -25.96 -4.52 11.16
CA GLY A 475 -25.95 -4.45 9.69
C GLY A 475 -24.58 -4.69 9.04
N ALA A 476 -23.60 -5.20 9.80
CA ALA A 476 -22.27 -5.52 9.29
C ALA A 476 -22.12 -7.01 8.95
N LYS A 477 -21.21 -7.31 8.02
CA LYS A 477 -20.80 -8.65 7.63
C LYS A 477 -19.28 -8.73 7.55
N ALA A 478 -18.70 -9.81 8.06
CA ALA A 478 -17.29 -10.11 7.84
C ALA A 478 -17.02 -10.45 6.37
N ILE A 479 -16.06 -9.74 5.77
CA ILE A 479 -15.64 -9.93 4.38
C ILE A 479 -14.66 -11.09 4.27
N LYS A 480 -13.81 -11.26 5.30
CA LYS A 480 -12.73 -12.23 5.34
C LYS A 480 -12.65 -12.85 6.73
N ARG A 481 -12.15 -14.09 6.79
CA ARG A 481 -11.80 -14.73 8.06
C ARG A 481 -10.84 -13.84 8.85
N PRO A 482 -11.10 -13.63 10.15
CA PRO A 482 -10.21 -12.86 10.99
C PRO A 482 -8.78 -13.43 11.03
N GLU A 483 -7.80 -12.56 11.12
CA GLU A 483 -6.39 -12.91 11.08
C GLU A 483 -5.71 -12.60 12.42
N TRP A 484 -4.99 -13.59 12.96
CA TRP A 484 -4.13 -13.38 14.12
C TRP A 484 -2.78 -12.82 13.69
N ASP A 485 -2.39 -11.72 14.31
CA ASP A 485 -1.09 -11.09 14.14
C ASP A 485 -0.31 -11.09 15.46
N GLY A 486 1.02 -11.11 15.38
CA GLY A 486 1.90 -11.15 16.55
C GLY A 486 3.19 -10.37 16.34
N SER A 487 3.87 -10.06 17.44
CA SER A 487 5.12 -9.28 17.43
C SER A 487 6.13 -9.80 16.38
N PRO A 488 6.54 -8.97 15.39
CA PRO A 488 7.44 -9.40 14.31
C PRO A 488 8.84 -9.83 14.76
N GLY A 489 9.20 -9.59 16.03
CA GLY A 489 10.55 -9.80 16.56
C GLY A 489 10.89 -11.21 17.04
N LEU A 490 9.94 -12.16 17.09
CA LEU A 490 10.21 -13.47 17.69
C LEU A 490 9.71 -14.68 16.89
N ALA A 491 8.87 -14.50 15.87
CA ALA A 491 8.39 -15.58 15.00
C ALA A 491 9.39 -15.91 13.87
N GLN A 492 10.65 -16.22 14.20
CA GLN A 492 11.44 -17.06 13.30
C GLN A 492 10.94 -18.49 13.46
N LYS A 493 10.38 -19.01 12.37
CA LYS A 493 9.78 -20.32 12.18
C LYS A 493 10.39 -21.42 13.07
N SER A 494 9.53 -22.07 13.83
CA SER A 494 9.76 -23.39 14.41
C SER A 494 10.20 -24.37 13.32
N GLY A 495 11.47 -24.72 13.34
CA GLY A 495 12.10 -25.77 12.53
C GLY A 495 13.23 -26.37 13.34
N ILE A 496 12.90 -26.89 14.51
CA ILE A 496 13.85 -27.63 15.34
C ILE A 496 13.83 -29.06 14.79
N ILE A 497 15.02 -29.59 14.48
CA ILE A 497 15.35 -30.91 13.91
C ILE A 497 15.53 -30.91 12.37
N SER A 498 16.52 -30.18 11.85
CA SER A 498 17.25 -30.60 10.62
C SER A 498 18.69 -30.08 10.46
N THR A 499 19.29 -29.40 11.45
CA THR A 499 20.60 -28.73 11.25
C THR A 499 21.77 -29.31 12.07
N PHE A 500 21.62 -30.45 12.74
CA PHE A 500 22.69 -30.98 13.60
C PHE A 500 23.68 -31.92 12.93
N ILE A 501 23.67 -32.08 11.61
CA ILE A 501 24.70 -32.86 10.90
C ILE A 501 25.12 -32.15 9.62
N SER A 502 25.95 -31.11 9.75
CA SER A 502 27.05 -30.84 8.81
C SER A 502 27.87 -29.67 9.33
N THR A 503 28.81 -29.97 10.24
CA THR A 503 29.95 -29.08 10.46
C THR A 503 31.04 -29.51 9.49
N ARG A 504 31.45 -28.61 8.57
CA ARG A 504 32.85 -28.15 8.44
C ARG A 504 33.07 -27.27 7.19
N PHE A 505 33.69 -26.11 7.45
CA PHE A 505 34.35 -25.16 6.54
C PHE A 505 33.48 -24.41 5.51
N THR A 506 33.16 -23.14 5.80
CA THR A 506 33.20 -21.97 4.88
C THR A 506 32.93 -20.68 5.68
N GLY A 507 33.60 -19.59 5.29
CA GLY A 507 33.65 -18.33 6.02
C GLY A 507 32.31 -17.60 6.15
N ALA A 508 32.27 -16.69 7.13
CA ALA A 508 31.11 -15.90 7.52
C ALA A 508 30.34 -15.27 6.32
N GLN A 509 29.23 -15.89 5.93
CA GLN A 509 28.21 -15.22 5.12
C GLN A 509 27.45 -14.24 6.00
N LYS A 510 27.58 -12.94 5.70
CA LYS A 510 26.66 -11.92 6.21
C LYS A 510 25.24 -12.30 5.77
N HIS A 511 24.34 -12.46 6.73
CA HIS A 511 22.91 -12.58 6.45
C HIS A 511 22.43 -11.39 5.60
N ALA A 512 21.57 -11.66 4.62
CA ALA A 512 20.91 -10.64 3.82
C ALA A 512 20.18 -9.65 4.76
N PRO A 513 20.30 -8.33 4.53
CA PRO A 513 19.60 -7.35 5.35
C PRO A 513 18.10 -7.55 5.25
N GLN A 514 17.42 -7.52 6.40
CA GLN A 514 15.96 -7.39 6.45
C GLN A 514 15.54 -6.18 5.60
N PRO A 515 14.44 -6.27 4.84
CA PRO A 515 13.93 -5.11 4.12
C PRO A 515 13.66 -3.97 5.11
N ALA A 516 14.41 -2.88 4.97
CA ALA A 516 14.19 -1.69 5.77
C ALA A 516 12.77 -1.17 5.51
N ASN A 517 12.09 -0.71 6.56
CA ASN A 517 10.82 0.00 6.40
C ASN A 517 11.06 1.24 5.53
N VAL A 518 10.61 1.18 4.26
CA VAL A 518 10.74 2.28 3.30
C VAL A 518 9.74 3.36 3.69
N ASN A 519 10.16 4.27 4.57
CA ASN A 519 9.35 5.40 5.00
C ASN A 519 9.66 6.63 4.13
N ILE A 520 8.75 6.95 3.21
CA ILE A 520 8.83 8.16 2.35
C ILE A 520 8.25 9.40 3.08
N ASN A 521 7.83 9.29 4.34
CA ASN A 521 7.32 10.43 5.11
C ASN A 521 8.42 11.12 5.92
N SER A 522 8.74 12.35 5.55
CA SER A 522 9.49 13.29 6.41
C SER A 522 8.63 13.88 7.56
N ALA A 523 7.32 13.58 7.61
CA ALA A 523 6.35 14.26 8.47
C ALA A 523 5.89 13.46 9.71
N LEU A 524 6.44 12.29 9.98
CA LEU A 524 6.12 11.50 11.18
C LEU A 524 7.41 11.22 11.94
N TYR A 525 7.54 11.81 13.12
CA TYR A 525 8.55 11.40 14.10
C TYR A 525 8.40 9.88 14.32
N PRO A 526 9.40 9.05 13.94
CA PRO A 526 9.33 7.62 14.16
C PRO A 526 9.56 7.25 15.64
N GLY A 527 10.03 8.21 16.43
CA GLY A 527 10.17 8.07 17.87
C GLY A 527 8.83 8.33 18.53
N GLY A 528 8.24 7.28 19.10
CA GLY A 528 7.35 7.45 20.25
C GLY A 528 8.02 8.25 21.37
N PRO A 529 7.33 8.50 22.49
CA PRO A 529 7.86 9.31 23.59
C PRO A 529 9.27 8.85 24.01
N PRO A 530 10.17 9.79 24.36
CA PRO A 530 11.58 9.48 24.60
C PRO A 530 11.73 8.37 25.64
N MET A 531 12.41 7.29 25.25
CA MET A 531 12.75 6.20 26.15
C MET A 531 13.76 6.71 27.20
N PRO A 532 13.62 6.34 28.48
CA PRO A 532 14.59 6.69 29.50
C PRO A 532 16.00 6.20 29.14
N SER A 533 17.03 6.96 29.54
CA SER A 533 18.45 6.68 29.26
C SER A 533 18.99 5.36 29.83
N GLN A 534 18.21 4.66 30.68
CA GLN A 534 18.47 3.31 31.13
C GLN A 534 17.21 2.45 30.96
N PRO A 535 17.25 1.33 30.23
CA PRO A 535 16.10 0.44 30.11
C PRO A 535 15.78 -0.15 31.49
N PRO A 536 14.54 0.02 32.01
CA PRO A 536 14.15 -0.59 33.28
C PRO A 536 14.45 -2.09 33.29
N LYS A 537 14.94 -2.64 34.41
CA LYS A 537 15.18 -4.09 34.60
C LYS A 537 13.95 -4.96 34.30
N VAL A 538 12.76 -4.36 34.19
CA VAL A 538 11.48 -5.00 33.88
C VAL A 538 11.15 -5.08 32.39
N LEU A 539 11.79 -4.29 31.52
CA LEU A 539 11.66 -4.41 30.05
C LEU A 539 12.11 -5.79 29.54
N GLN A 540 12.95 -6.49 30.30
CA GLN A 540 13.34 -7.86 29.95
C GLN A 540 12.18 -8.86 30.03
N PHE A 541 11.05 -8.51 30.67
CA PHE A 541 9.90 -9.38 30.86
C PHE A 541 8.68 -8.98 30.04
N VAL A 542 8.68 -7.82 29.37
CA VAL A 542 7.51 -7.32 28.61
C VAL A 542 7.96 -6.85 27.24
N ASP A 543 7.25 -7.31 26.22
CA ASP A 543 7.38 -6.82 24.85
C ASP A 543 6.40 -5.67 24.62
N THR A 544 6.94 -4.47 24.38
CA THR A 544 6.17 -3.24 24.16
C THR A 544 5.95 -2.94 22.68
N THR A 545 6.10 -3.94 21.80
CA THR A 545 5.85 -3.80 20.37
C THR A 545 4.40 -3.36 20.13
N GLU A 546 4.23 -2.31 19.32
CA GLU A 546 2.90 -1.81 18.95
C GLU A 546 2.27 -2.69 17.88
N MET A 547 1.11 -3.26 18.19
CA MET A 547 0.34 -4.07 17.24
C MET A 547 -0.77 -3.20 16.67
N SER A 548 -0.62 -2.71 15.45
CA SER A 548 -1.65 -1.93 14.76
C SER A 548 -1.68 -2.27 13.27
N ARG A 549 -2.88 -2.27 12.68
CA ARG A 549 -3.04 -2.28 11.22
C ARG A 549 -3.55 -0.93 10.73
N GLY A 550 -3.06 -0.52 9.58
CA GLY A 550 -3.33 0.80 9.01
C GLY A 550 -3.49 0.78 7.49
N PRO A 551 -3.42 1.95 6.84
CA PRO A 551 -3.59 2.05 5.39
C PRO A 551 -2.50 1.29 4.59
N GLN A 552 -1.36 1.02 5.23
CA GLN A 552 -0.29 0.19 4.66
C GLN A 552 -0.71 -1.27 4.50
N ASP A 553 -1.61 -1.73 5.36
CA ASP A 553 -2.11 -3.09 5.41
C ASP A 553 -3.42 -3.12 4.62
N LEU A 554 -3.33 -3.37 3.31
CA LEU A 554 -4.52 -3.45 2.47
C LEU A 554 -5.51 -4.51 3.02
N PRO A 555 -6.81 -4.19 3.07
CA PRO A 555 -7.48 -3.07 2.39
C PRO A 555 -7.56 -1.77 3.21
N GLY A 556 -6.93 -1.68 4.39
CA GLY A 556 -6.71 -0.43 5.12
C GLY A 556 -7.77 -0.06 6.17
N TYR A 557 -8.84 -0.86 6.31
CA TYR A 557 -9.94 -0.66 7.26
C TYR A 557 -10.07 -1.81 8.27
N TRP A 558 -8.96 -2.15 8.92
CA TRP A 558 -8.91 -3.23 9.91
C TRP A 558 -9.45 -2.78 11.26
N VAL A 559 -10.25 -3.65 11.89
CA VAL A 559 -10.70 -3.52 13.27
C VAL A 559 -10.18 -4.67 14.11
N VAL A 560 -9.98 -4.44 15.40
CA VAL A 560 -9.63 -5.51 16.34
C VAL A 560 -10.89 -6.23 16.78
N SER A 561 -10.91 -7.55 16.65
CA SER A 561 -12.01 -8.42 17.09
C SER A 561 -11.61 -9.40 18.19
N GLY A 562 -10.36 -9.36 18.65
CA GLY A 562 -9.89 -10.19 19.75
C GLY A 562 -8.41 -9.97 20.04
N ALA A 563 -7.95 -10.47 21.17
CA ALA A 563 -6.54 -10.45 21.54
C ALA A 563 -6.21 -11.54 22.56
N ARG A 564 -4.94 -11.86 22.71
CA ARG A 564 -4.45 -12.74 23.77
C ARG A 564 -3.04 -12.38 24.19
N LEU A 565 -2.74 -12.69 25.44
CA LEU A 565 -1.37 -12.66 25.93
C LEU A 565 -0.65 -13.95 25.51
N ILE A 566 0.66 -13.85 25.32
CA ILE A 566 1.53 -14.98 25.00
C ILE A 566 2.83 -14.83 25.78
N VAL A 567 3.47 -15.97 26.08
CA VAL A 567 4.81 -15.99 26.67
C VAL A 567 5.81 -16.47 25.62
N GLU A 568 6.55 -15.54 24.99
CA GLU A 568 7.57 -15.86 24.01
C GLU A 568 8.97 -15.54 24.55
N LYS A 569 9.86 -16.55 24.59
CA LYS A 569 11.22 -16.47 25.18
C LYS A 569 11.25 -15.87 26.59
N GLY A 570 10.20 -16.13 27.38
CA GLY A 570 10.06 -15.66 28.74
C GLY A 570 9.67 -14.19 28.90
N LYS A 571 9.15 -13.57 27.84
CA LYS A 571 8.54 -12.24 27.83
C LYS A 571 7.03 -12.33 27.66
N ILE A 572 6.31 -11.44 28.32
CA ILE A 572 4.88 -11.20 28.11
C ILE A 572 4.74 -10.39 26.83
N SER A 573 4.11 -10.98 25.82
CA SER A 573 3.83 -10.38 24.51
C SER A 573 2.34 -10.41 24.21
N LEU A 574 1.92 -9.68 23.18
CA LEU A 574 0.52 -9.56 22.75
C LEU A 574 0.34 -10.14 21.35
N LYS A 575 -0.72 -10.91 21.14
CA LYS A 575 -1.24 -11.25 19.80
C LYS A 575 -2.63 -10.64 19.64
N VAL A 576 -2.88 -10.04 18.49
CA VAL A 576 -4.11 -9.30 18.19
C VAL A 576 -4.79 -9.95 17.00
N LYS A 577 -6.11 -10.14 17.09
CA LYS A 577 -6.95 -10.66 16.03
C LYS A 577 -7.61 -9.49 15.31
N TYR A 578 -7.39 -9.39 14.00
CA TYR A 578 -7.96 -8.36 13.15
C TYR A 578 -9.05 -8.92 12.26
N SER A 579 -10.13 -8.15 12.08
CA SER A 579 -11.25 -8.48 11.21
C SER A 579 -11.50 -7.38 10.20
N LEU A 580 -12.08 -7.75 9.06
CA LEU A 580 -12.57 -6.84 8.03
C LEU A 580 -14.08 -6.93 7.99
N LEU A 581 -14.74 -5.86 8.39
CA LEU A 581 -16.19 -5.78 8.47
C LEU A 581 -16.67 -4.75 7.46
N THR A 582 -17.67 -5.11 6.65
CA THR A 582 -18.37 -4.17 5.76
C THR A 582 -19.84 -4.09 6.12
N MET A 583 -20.49 -3.00 5.75
CA MET A 583 -21.93 -2.86 5.94
C MET A 583 -22.68 -3.53 4.80
N ILE A 584 -23.77 -4.20 5.12
CA ILE A 584 -24.75 -4.65 4.14
C ILE A 584 -25.54 -3.39 3.76
N LEU A 585 -25.31 -2.88 2.54
CA LEU A 585 -26.16 -1.84 1.97
C LEU A 585 -27.58 -2.41 1.85
N PRO A 586 -28.64 -1.71 2.30
CA PRO A 586 -29.99 -2.13 2.01
C PRO A 586 -30.22 -2.09 0.49
N ASP A 587 -30.81 -3.15 -0.04
CA ASP A 587 -31.16 -3.32 -1.47
C ASP A 587 -32.06 -2.18 -1.99
#